data_AF-A0A240EGU3-F1
#
_entry.id   AF-A0A240EGU3-F1
#
_cell.length_a   1.000
_cell.length_b   1.000
_cell.length_c   1.000
_cell.angle_alpha   90.00
_cell.angle_beta   90.00
_cell.angle_gamma   90.00
#
_symmetry.space_group_name_H-M   'P 1'
#
loop_
_entity.id
_entity.type
_entity.pdbx_description
1 polymer ?
#
loop_
_entity_poly.entity_id
_entity_poly.type
_entity_poly.pdbx_seq_one_letter_code
_entity_poly.pdbx_strand_id
1 'polypeptide(L)'
;MYVKTCMACQKVFNTECDGEEEPIGLCEKCVGWQSRHSQDINNHREKMVKAFSPAVTAEFNKMSPNEQAFVVFRSMDLHAKASSLAR
;
A
#
# COMPACT_ATOMS: atom_id res chain seq x y z
N MET A 1 -13.86 6.84 -17.85
CA MET A 1 -13.28 5.64 -17.19
C MET A 1 -11.79 5.87 -17.04
N TYR A 2 -11.27 5.81 -15.82
CA TYR A 2 -9.86 5.99 -15.52
C TYR A 2 -9.19 4.66 -15.24
N VAL A 3 -7.99 4.49 -15.77
CA VAL A 3 -7.18 3.29 -15.56
C VAL A 3 -6.26 3.54 -14.37
N LYS A 4 -6.40 2.74 -13.31
CA LYS A 4 -5.56 2.82 -12.11
C LYS A 4 -4.88 1.48 -11.81
N THR A 5 -3.77 1.52 -11.08
CA THR A 5 -3.10 0.32 -10.56
C THR A 5 -3.50 0.09 -9.10
N CYS A 6 -3.89 -1.14 -8.75
CA CYS A 6 -4.25 -1.48 -7.39
C CYS A 6 -3.01 -1.44 -6.47
N MET A 7 -3.05 -0.64 -5.41
CA MET A 7 -1.95 -0.49 -4.47
C MET A 7 -1.62 -1.78 -3.70
N ALA A 8 -2.60 -2.69 -3.55
CA ALA A 8 -2.43 -3.96 -2.86
C ALA A 8 -2.00 -5.10 -3.80
N CYS A 9 -2.70 -5.33 -4.92
CA CYS A 9 -2.44 -6.48 -5.79
C CYS A 9 -1.76 -6.14 -7.12
N GLN A 10 -1.46 -4.87 -7.38
CA GLN A 10 -0.79 -4.36 -8.59
C GLN A 10 -1.53 -4.62 -9.91
N LYS A 11 -2.76 -5.13 -9.85
CA LYS A 11 -3.59 -5.29 -11.05
C LYS A 11 -4.13 -3.94 -11.49
N VAL A 12 -4.11 -3.73 -12.79
CA VAL A 12 -4.77 -2.58 -13.42
C VAL A 12 -6.28 -2.79 -13.36
N PHE A 13 -7.02 -1.74 -13.02
CA PHE A 13 -8.49 -1.75 -12.95
C PHE A 13 -9.05 -0.41 -13.43
N ASN A 14 -10.28 -0.46 -13.93
CA ASN A 14 -11.01 0.73 -14.35
C ASN A 14 -11.84 1.27 -13.18
N THR A 15 -11.90 2.58 -13.06
CA THR A 15 -12.79 3.26 -12.11
C THR A 15 -13.60 4.35 -12.82
N GLU A 16 -14.83 4.54 -12.34
CA GLU A 16 -15.74 5.60 -12.80
C GLU A 16 -15.52 6.91 -12.06
N CYS A 17 -14.72 6.90 -10.98
CA CYS A 17 -14.51 8.09 -10.15
C CYS A 17 -13.64 9.13 -10.88
N ASP A 18 -14.28 10.25 -11.22
CA ASP A 18 -13.78 11.37 -12.04
C ASP A 18 -12.92 12.39 -11.28
N GLY A 19 -12.52 12.08 -10.03
CA GLY A 19 -12.00 13.09 -9.09
C GLY A 19 -10.61 12.85 -8.51
N GLU A 20 -9.99 11.69 -8.71
CA GLU A 20 -8.64 11.43 -8.21
C GLU A 20 -7.69 11.18 -9.38
N GLU A 21 -6.86 12.18 -9.70
CA GLU A 21 -5.78 12.12 -10.70
C GLU A 21 -4.70 11.07 -10.36
N GLU A 22 -4.73 10.50 -9.16
CA GLU A 22 -3.72 9.54 -8.74
C GLU A 22 -3.78 8.24 -9.57
N PRO A 23 -2.64 7.80 -10.16
CA PRO A 23 -2.57 6.62 -11.02
C PRO A 23 -2.72 5.30 -10.25
N ILE A 24 -2.82 5.37 -8.93
CA ILE A 24 -2.95 4.25 -8.01
C ILE A 24 -4.24 4.37 -7.20
N GLY A 25 -4.77 3.24 -6.75
CA GLY A 25 -5.96 3.17 -5.91
C GLY A 25 -6.22 1.76 -5.42
N LEU A 26 -7.40 1.47 -4.87
CA LEU A 26 -7.76 0.13 -4.41
C LEU A 26 -8.85 -0.48 -5.28
N CYS A 27 -8.61 -1.68 -5.83
CA CYS A 27 -9.64 -2.39 -6.58
C CYS A 27 -10.66 -3.04 -5.62
N GLU A 28 -11.89 -3.24 -6.09
CA GLU A 28 -13.00 -3.79 -5.30
C GLU A 28 -12.65 -5.08 -4.55
N LYS A 29 -11.90 -5.98 -5.19
CA LYS A 29 -11.46 -7.24 -4.58
C LYS A 29 -10.55 -7.02 -3.36
N CYS A 30 -9.71 -5.98 -3.41
CA CYS A 30 -8.76 -5.68 -2.35
C CYS A 30 -9.36 -4.80 -1.24
N VAL A 31 -10.47 -4.10 -1.49
CA VAL A 31 -11.20 -3.33 -0.45
C VAL A 31 -11.61 -4.25 0.71
N GLY A 32 -12.24 -5.38 0.41
CA GLY A 32 -12.66 -6.33 1.43
C GLY A 32 -11.48 -6.97 2.18
N TRP A 33 -10.38 -7.24 1.48
CA TRP A 33 -9.17 -7.78 2.11
C TRP A 33 -8.49 -6.75 3.03
N GLN A 34 -8.32 -5.51 2.58
CA GLN A 34 -7.72 -4.43 3.38
C GLN A 34 -8.53 -4.19 4.65
N SER A 35 -9.85 -4.13 4.55
CA SER A 35 -10.72 -3.92 5.72
C SER A 35 -10.49 -5.00 6.79
N ARG A 36 -10.45 -6.28 6.39
CA ARG A 36 -10.23 -7.43 7.28
C ARG A 36 -8.84 -7.48 7.91
N HIS A 37 -7.83 -6.90 7.25
CA HIS A 37 -6.43 -6.92 7.72
C HIS A 37 -5.95 -5.52 8.14
N SER A 38 -6.86 -4.58 8.38
CA SER A 38 -6.54 -3.17 8.66
C SER A 38 -5.63 -3.02 9.87
N GLN A 39 -5.84 -3.82 10.92
CA GLN A 39 -4.99 -3.83 12.11
C GLN A 39 -3.56 -4.29 11.78
N ASP A 40 -3.39 -5.37 11.02
CA ASP A 40 -2.07 -5.88 10.64
C ASP A 40 -1.31 -4.90 9.75
N ILE A 41 -2.02 -4.28 8.80
CA ILE A 41 -1.48 -3.25 7.92
C ILE A 41 -0.99 -2.05 8.73
N ASN A 42 -1.78 -1.58 9.70
CA ASN A 42 -1.41 -0.46 10.57
C ASN A 42 -0.22 -0.81 11.47
N ASN A 43 -0.23 -1.99 12.08
CA ASN A 43 0.88 -2.48 12.89
C ASN A 43 2.18 -2.55 12.07
N HIS A 44 2.10 -3.02 10.82
CA HIS A 44 3.26 -3.08 9.93
C HIS A 44 3.74 -1.68 9.53
N ARG A 45 2.80 -0.78 9.17
CA ARG A 45 3.10 0.63 8.87
C ARG A 45 3.85 1.28 10.03
N GLU A 46 3.38 1.14 11.27
CA GLU A 46 4.05 1.73 12.43
C GLU A 46 5.47 1.18 12.65
N LYS A 47 5.66 -0.14 12.53
CA LYS A 47 6.98 -0.77 12.64
C LYS A 47 7.93 -0.26 11.55
N MET A 48 7.43 -0.17 10.32
CA MET A 48 8.18 0.31 9.18
C MET A 48 8.61 1.77 9.37
N VAL A 49 7.68 2.66 9.72
CA VAL A 49 7.97 4.08 9.92
C VAL A 49 8.91 4.32 11.11
N LYS A 50 8.77 3.54 12.20
CA LYS A 50 9.71 3.59 13.34
C LYS A 50 11.14 3.18 12.96
N ALA A 51 11.30 2.35 11.94
CA ALA A 51 12.61 1.91 11.46
C ALA A 51 13.25 2.87 10.43
N PHE A 52 12.49 3.85 9.92
CA PHE A 52 13.01 4.82 8.96
C PHE A 52 13.98 5.80 9.60
N SER A 53 14.96 6.24 8.80
CA SER A 53 15.77 7.40 9.16
C SER A 53 14.92 8.67 9.08
N PRO A 54 15.31 9.78 9.75
CA PRO A 54 14.53 11.03 9.69
C PRO A 54 14.28 11.55 8.27
N ALA A 55 15.27 11.41 7.38
CA ALA A 55 15.14 11.80 5.98
C ALA A 55 14.10 10.95 5.23
N VAL A 56 14.10 9.64 5.44
CA VAL A 56 13.12 8.73 4.80
C VAL A 56 11.72 8.97 5.35
N THR A 57 11.58 9.22 6.66
CA THR A 57 10.29 9.58 7.26
C THR A 57 9.75 10.89 6.67
N ALA A 58 10.61 11.89 6.45
CA ALA A 58 10.20 13.16 5.85
C ALA A 58 9.70 12.95 4.41
N GLU A 59 10.39 12.15 3.59
CA GLU A 59 9.94 11.83 2.22
C GLU A 59 8.64 11.01 2.23
N PHE A 60 8.54 10.00 3.11
CA PHE A 60 7.32 9.20 3.25
C PHE A 60 6.10 10.06 3.60
N ASN A 61 6.27 11.05 4.48
CA ASN A 61 5.19 11.94 4.89
C ASN A 61 4.77 12.95 3.80
N LYS A 62 5.60 13.18 2.77
CA LYS A 62 5.24 14.02 1.61
C LYS A 62 4.37 13.27 0.59
N MET A 63 4.36 11.95 0.62
CA MET A 63 3.59 11.11 -0.28
C MET A 63 2.09 11.20 0.00
N SER A 64 1.28 11.01 -1.03
CA SER A 64 -0.17 10.85 -0.89
C SER A 64 -0.53 9.62 -0.03
N PRO A 65 -1.76 9.56 0.53
CA PRO A 65 -2.21 8.40 1.27
C PRO A 65 -2.12 7.08 0.49
N ASN A 66 -2.41 7.10 -0.81
CA ASN A 66 -2.34 5.90 -1.65
C ASN A 66 -0.89 5.48 -1.92
N GLU A 67 0.03 6.43 -2.11
CA GLU A 67 1.47 6.14 -2.28
C GLU A 67 2.06 5.55 -1.00
N GLN A 68 1.74 6.13 0.15
CA GLN A 68 2.14 5.59 1.45
C GLN A 68 1.61 4.16 1.64
N ALA A 69 0.34 3.94 1.31
CA ALA A 69 -0.27 2.61 1.40
C ALA A 69 0.39 1.61 0.44
N PHE A 70 0.73 2.03 -0.79
CA PHE A 70 1.49 1.21 -1.73
C PHE A 70 2.84 0.78 -1.12
N VAL A 71 3.62 1.70 -0.57
CA VAL A 71 4.91 1.38 0.09
C VAL A 71 4.72 0.36 1.23
N VAL A 72 3.69 0.53 2.06
CA VAL A 72 3.37 -0.41 3.14
C VAL A 72 3.07 -1.80 2.59
N PHE A 73 2.21 -1.93 1.57
CA PHE A 73 1.89 -3.22 0.96
C PHE A 73 3.12 -3.90 0.35
N ARG A 74 4.00 -3.14 -0.32
CA ARG A 74 5.24 -3.68 -0.87
C ARG A 74 6.20 -4.20 0.20
N SER A 75 6.29 -3.48 1.32
CA SER A 75 7.08 -3.92 2.47
C SER A 75 6.53 -5.22 3.07
N MET A 76 5.20 -5.34 3.21
CA MET A 76 4.55 -6.58 3.69
C MET A 76 4.81 -7.77 2.76
N ASP A 77 4.69 -7.59 1.43
CA ASP A 77 4.98 -8.62 0.43
C ASP A 77 6.43 -9.12 0.51
N LEU A 78 7.39 -8.21 0.69
CA LEU A 78 8.80 -8.55 0.84
C LEU A 78 9.05 -9.34 2.12
N HIS A 79 8.45 -8.93 3.24
CA HIS A 79 8.53 -9.65 4.51
C HIS A 79 7.94 -11.06 4.42
N ALA A 80 6.80 -11.22 3.74
CA ALA A 80 6.16 -12.52 3.54
C ALA A 80 7.06 -13.46 2.71
N LYS A 81 7.65 -12.96 1.61
CA LYS A 81 8.58 -13.72 0.76
C LYS A 81 9.88 -14.09 1.47
N ALA A 82 10.44 -13.16 2.24
CA ALA A 82 11.65 -13.45 3.03
C ALA A 82 11.37 -14.53 4.08
N SER A 83 10.21 -14.47 4.73
CA SER A 83 9.80 -15.46 5.73
C SER A 83 9.52 -16.84 5.13
N SER A 84 9.04 -16.91 3.87
CA SER A 84 8.81 -18.18 3.18
C SER A 84 10.10 -18.83 2.66
N LEU A 85 11.16 -18.06 2.45
CA LEU A 85 12.47 -18.56 2.01
C LEU A 85 13.37 -19.01 3.19
N ALA A 86 13.00 -18.63 4.42
CA ALA A 86 13.70 -19.02 5.65
C ALA A 86 13.15 -20.32 6.28
N ARG A 87 12.25 -21.02 5.59
CA ARG A 87 11.66 -22.32 5.98
C ARG A 87 12.07 -23.39 4.99
#